data_AF-A0A151B0W0-F1
#
_entry.id   AF-A0A151B0W0-F1
#
_cell.length_a   1.000
_cell.length_b   1.000
_cell.length_c   1.000
_cell.angle_alpha   90.00
_cell.angle_beta   90.00
_cell.angle_gamma   90.00
#
_symmetry.space_group_name_H-M   'P 1'
#
loop_
_entity.id
_entity.type
_entity.pdbx_description
1 polymer ?
#
loop_
_entity_poly.entity_id
_entity_poly.type
_entity_poly.pdbx_seq_one_letter_code
_entity_poly.pdbx_strand_id
1 'polypeptide(L)' 'MGKVLIALDEEDQLILQRICLDKEAEEALEFVLEKIAPKLPKKIPCLAGVLMQPER' A
#
# COMPACT_ATOMS: atom_id res chain seq x y z
N MET A 1 2.20 13.39 15.58
CA MET A 1 1.92 12.50 14.43
C MET A 1 2.13 11.07 14.89
N GLY A 2 1.09 10.23 14.85
CA GLY A 2 1.21 8.82 15.23
C GLY A 2 1.78 8.00 14.07
N LYS A 3 2.72 7.10 14.36
CA LYS A 3 3.18 6.12 13.38
C LYS A 3 2.18 4.97 13.32
N VAL A 4 1.90 4.46 12.11
CA VAL A 4 1.13 3.23 11.92
C VAL A 4 2.12 2.12 11.63
N LEU A 5 2.05 1.04 12.41
CA LEU A 5 2.84 -0.16 12.17
C LEU A 5 1.97 -1.14 11.38
N ILE A 6 2.50 -1.66 10.27
CA ILE A 6 1.83 -2.62 9.41
C ILE A 6 2.71 -3.86 9.36
N ALA A 7 2.12 -5.02 9.64
CA ALA A 7 2.79 -6.30 9.48
C ALA A 7 2.67 -6.76 8.02
N LEU A 8 3.83 -7.03 7.42
CA LEU A 8 3.97 -7.65 6.11
C LEU A 8 4.55 -9.05 6.32
N ASP A 9 4.01 -10.03 5.60
CA ASP A 9 4.62 -11.36 5.48
C ASP A 9 5.92 -11.30 4.66
N GLU A 10 6.65 -12.41 4.63
CA GLU A 10 7.98 -12.47 4.01
C GLU A 10 7.94 -12.14 2.50
N GLU A 11 6.90 -12.59 1.79
CA GLU A 11 6.73 -12.32 0.36
C GLU A 11 6.48 -10.83 0.11
N ASP A 12 5.53 -10.23 0.83
CA ASP A 12 5.26 -8.78 0.77
C ASP A 12 6.52 -7.96 1.09
N GLN A 13 7.36 -8.41 2.04
CA GLN A 13 8.61 -7.73 2.39
C GLN A 13 9.65 -7.78 1.27
N LEU A 14 9.80 -8.92 0.60
CA LEU A 14 10.71 -9.07 -0.54
C LEU A 14 10.30 -8.18 -1.71
N ILE A 15 8.99 -8.11 -2.00
CA ILE A 15 8.44 -7.24 -3.04
C ILE A 15 8.73 -5.77 -2.70
N LEU A 16 8.47 -5.34 -1.47
CA LEU A 16 8.76 -3.97 -1.05
C LEU A 16 10.25 -3.62 -1.15
N GLN A 17 11.14 -4.55 -0.78
CA GLN A 17 12.59 -4.35 -0.93
C GLN A 17 12.99 -4.17 -2.40
N ARG A 18 12.43 -4.98 -3.31
CA ARG A 18 12.68 -4.85 -4.74
C ARG A 18 12.21 -3.49 -5.27
N ILE A 19 10.99 -3.08 -4.97
CA ILE A 19 10.44 -1.77 -5.36
C ILE A 19 11.36 -0.63 -4.86
N CYS A 20 11.88 -0.74 -3.64
CA CYS A 20 12.79 0.27 -3.09
C CYS A 20 14.13 0.36 -3.83
N LEU A 21 14.58 -0.73 -4.45
CA LEU A 21 15.79 -0.76 -5.29
C LEU A 21 15.51 -0.19 -6.67
N ASP A 22 14.42 -0.64 -7.30
CA ASP A 22 14.03 -0.26 -8.66
C ASP A 22 13.55 1.21 -8.73
N LYS A 23 13.00 1.72 -7.63
CA LYS A 23 12.46 3.10 -7.46
C LYS A 23 11.35 3.46 -8.46
N GLU A 24 10.66 2.45 -8.96
CA GLU A 24 9.49 2.60 -9.82
C GLU A 24 8.30 3.12 -9.01
N ALA A 25 7.84 4.33 -9.35
CA ALA A 25 6.78 5.00 -8.61
C ALA A 25 5.41 4.32 -8.77
N GLU A 26 5.15 3.72 -9.94
CA GLU A 26 3.89 3.05 -10.24
C GLU A 26 3.76 1.74 -9.45
N GLU A 27 4.81 0.92 -9.45
CA GLU A 27 4.88 -0.33 -8.67
C GLU A 27 4.76 -0.06 -7.16
N ALA A 28 5.40 1.01 -6.67
CA ALA A 28 5.27 1.45 -5.29
C ALA A 28 3.84 1.85 -4.92
N LEU A 29 3.16 2.56 -5.82
CA LEU A 29 1.76 2.97 -5.61
C LEU A 29 0.83 1.77 -5.59
N GLU A 30 0.99 0.84 -6.53
CA GLU A 30 0.21 -0.39 -6.62
C GLU A 30 0.36 -1.23 -5.34
N PHE A 31 1.61 -1.43 -4.89
CA PHE A 31 1.88 -2.13 -3.63
C PHE A 31 1.20 -1.47 -2.43
N VAL A 32 1.21 -0.13 -2.36
CA VAL A 32 0.53 0.60 -1.28
C VAL A 32 -0.98 0.38 -1.33
N LEU A 33 -1.59 0.42 -2.51
CA LEU A 33 -3.04 0.26 -2.66
C LEU A 33 -3.50 -1.17 -2.38
N GLU A 34 -2.76 -2.18 -2.84
CA GLU A 34 -3.16 -3.58 -2.70
C GLU A 34 -2.78 -4.19 -1.34
N LYS A 35 -1.57 -3.90 -0.83
CA LYS A 35 -1.02 -4.60 0.34
C LYS A 35 -1.10 -3.79 1.62
N ILE A 36 -0.93 -2.47 1.53
CA ILE A 36 -0.89 -1.59 2.71
C ILE A 36 -2.27 -1.03 3.04
N ALA A 37 -3.00 -0.49 2.06
CA ALA A 37 -4.27 0.19 2.29
C ALA A 37 -5.35 -0.67 2.98
N PRO A 38 -5.52 -1.97 2.67
CA PRO A 38 -6.49 -2.83 3.36
C PRO A 38 -6.14 -3.11 4.82
N LYS A 39 -4.84 -3.01 5.18
CA LYS A 39 -4.34 -3.25 6.54
C LYS A 39 -4.47 -1.99 7.42
N LEU A 40 -4.91 -0.85 6.87
CA LEU A 40 -5.03 0.41 7.61
C LEU A 40 -6.35 0.46 8.41
N PRO A 41 -6.29 0.71 9.74
CA PRO A 41 -7.45 0.63 10.62
C PRO A 41 -8.46 1.80 10.48
N LYS A 42 -8.18 2.79 9.62
CA LYS A 42 -9.06 3.95 9.41
C LYS A 42 -9.17 4.25 7.92
N LYS A 43 -10.38 4.62 7.47
CA LYS A 43 -10.60 5.23 6.14
C LYS A 43 -9.72 6.48 6.06
N ILE A 44 -8.59 6.38 5.37
CA ILE A 44 -7.74 7.54 5.13
C ILE A 44 -8.40 8.35 4.01
N PRO A 45 -8.82 9.61 4.27
CA PRO A 45 -9.61 10.37 3.31
C PRO A 45 -8.88 10.60 1.98
N CYS A 46 -7.55 10.62 1.95
CA CYS A 46 -6.78 10.74 0.71
C CYS A 46 -6.76 9.46 -0.16
N LEU A 47 -7.07 8.29 0.41
CA LEU A 47 -7.18 7.02 -0.32
C LEU A 47 -8.62 6.68 -0.70
N ALA A 48 -9.61 7.40 -0.15
CA ALA A 48 -11.03 7.15 -0.37
C ALA A 48 -11.44 7.29 -1.85
N GLY A 49 -10.81 8.19 -2.60
CA GLY A 49 -11.08 8.36 -4.04
C GLY A 49 -10.58 7.20 -4.91
N VAL A 50 -9.56 6.47 -4.46
CA VAL A 50 -8.93 5.35 -5.21
C VAL A 50 -9.57 4.01 -4.84
N LEU A 51 -9.88 3.81 -3.55
CA LEU A 51 -10.48 2.57 -3.04
C LEU A 51 -12.00 2.45 -3.27
N MET A 52 -12.66 3.50 -3.79
CA MET A 52 -14.09 3.52 -4.08
C MET A 52 -14.41 3.47 -5.58
N GLN A 53 -13.52 2.91 -6.41
CA GLN A 53 -13.89 2.62 -7.79
C GLN A 53 -14.79 1.38 -7.85
N PRO A 54 -16.00 1.46 -8.46
CA PRO A 54 -16.84 0.29 -8.67
C PRO A 54 -16.20 -0.63 -9.71
N GLU A 55 -16.13 -1.92 -9.41
CA GLU A 55 -15.77 -2.97 -10.38
C GLU A 55 -16.64 -2.80 -11.65
N ARG A 56 -16.00 -2.69 -12.81
CA ARG A 56 -16.66 -2.58 -14.10
C ARG A 56 -16.08 -3.57 -15.09
#